data_AF-A0A7X7UV19-F1
#
_entry.id   AF-A0A7X7UV19-F1
#
_cell.length_a   1.000
_cell.length_b   1.000
_cell.length_c   1.000
_cell.angle_alpha   90.00
_cell.angle_beta   90.00
_cell.angle_gamma   90.00
#
_symmetry.space_group_name_H-M   'P 1'
#
loop_
_entity.id
_entity.type
_entity.pdbx_description
1 polymer ?
#
loop_
_entity_poly.entity_id
_entity_poly.type
_entity_poly.pdbx_seq_one_letter_code
_entity_poly.pdbx_strand_id
1 'polypeptide(L)' 'MAKHVILFDDSRWDHLLPLTFTRPVSELRIGILTIKEKWEYL' A
#
# COMPACT_ATOMS: atom_id res chain seq x y z
N MET A 1 2.76 16.05 -18.37
CA MET A 1 4.14 15.81 -17.90
C MET A 1 4.14 14.48 -17.17
N ALA A 2 4.68 13.40 -17.76
CA ALA A 2 4.59 12.07 -17.14
C ALA A 2 5.62 11.97 -16.00
N LYS A 3 5.13 11.80 -14.78
CA LYS A 3 5.97 11.60 -13.59
C LYS A 3 6.49 10.16 -13.62
N HIS A 4 7.80 9.98 -13.78
CA HIS A 4 8.41 8.65 -13.69
C HIS A 4 8.36 8.16 -12.23
N VAL A 5 7.34 7.36 -11.91
CA VAL A 5 7.23 6.69 -10.61
C VAL A 5 7.93 5.35 -10.73
N ILE A 6 9.07 5.20 -10.07
CA ILE A 6 9.74 3.91 -9.94
C ILE A 6 9.28 3.31 -8.62
N LEU A 7 8.51 2.23 -8.69
CA LEU A 7 8.10 1.45 -7.52
C LEU A 7 9.22 0.45 -7.23
N PHE A 8 9.76 0.51 -6.01
CA PHE A 8 10.75 -0.43 -5.51
C PHE A 8 10.13 -1.20 -4.36
N ASP A 9 9.99 -2.51 -4.53
CA ASP A 9 9.67 -3.42 -3.44
C ASP A 9 10.96 -3.97 -2.83
N ASP A 10 11.00 -3.99 -1.51
CA ASP A 10 12.05 -4.67 -0.75
C ASP A 10 11.52 -6.04 -0.29
N SER A 11 12.42 -6.98 -0.02
CA SER A 11 12.14 -8.30 0.57
C SER A 11 11.12 -8.32 1.72
N ARG A 12 10.98 -7.25 2.51
CA ARG A 12 10.07 -7.07 3.65
C ARG A 12 8.58 -7.14 3.31
N TRP A 13 8.20 -7.24 2.04
CA TRP A 13 6.81 -7.44 1.65
C TRP A 13 6.21 -8.72 2.28
N ASP A 14 7.04 -9.72 2.55
CA ASP A 14 6.69 -10.98 3.21
C ASP A 14 6.13 -10.75 4.63
N HIS A 15 6.63 -9.74 5.34
CA HIS A 15 6.13 -9.36 6.66
C HIS A 15 4.68 -8.87 6.63
N LEU A 16 4.16 -8.45 5.48
CA LEU A 16 2.77 -8.02 5.32
C LEU A 16 1.82 -9.20 5.07
N LEU A 17 2.33 -10.37 4.65
CA LEU A 17 1.51 -11.54 4.31
C LEU A 17 0.49 -11.91 5.37
N PRO A 18 0.81 -11.96 6.69
CA PRO A 18 -0.19 -12.26 7.73
C PRO A 18 -1.41 -11.34 7.69
N LEU A 19 -1.26 -10.11 7.20
CA LEU A 19 -2.33 -9.11 7.10
C LEU A 19 -2.96 -9.06 5.71
N THR A 20 -2.30 -9.62 4.69
CA THR A 20 -2.68 -9.48 3.28
C THR A 20 -2.90 -10.80 2.55
N PHE A 21 -2.99 -11.93 3.26
CA PHE A 21 -3.32 -13.23 2.65
C PHE A 21 -4.63 -13.23 1.87
N THR A 22 -5.62 -12.46 2.31
CA THR A 22 -6.97 -12.44 1.72
C THR A 22 -7.37 -11.09 1.14
N ARG A 23 -6.52 -10.06 1.29
CA ARG A 23 -6.80 -8.70 0.79
C ARG A 23 -5.54 -7.95 0.40
N PRO A 24 -5.61 -7.01 -0.57
CA PRO A 24 -4.46 -6.20 -0.97
C PRO A 24 -3.94 -5.30 0.15
N VAL A 25 -2.63 -4.98 0.11
CA VAL A 25 -1.98 -4.00 1.01
C VAL A 25 -2.71 -2.65 1.01
N SER A 26 -3.22 -2.22 -0.15
CA SER A 26 -3.91 -0.93 -0.30
C SER A 26 -5.17 -0.80 0.57
N GLU A 27 -5.76 -1.92 0.99
CA GLU A 27 -6.94 -1.96 1.87
C GLU A 27 -6.60 -1.96 3.36
N LEU A 28 -5.32 -2.01 3.71
CA LEU A 28 -4.89 -1.86 5.10
C LEU A 28 -5.22 -0.46 5.61
N ARG A 29 -5.74 -0.40 6.83
CA ARG A 29 -6.06 0.86 7.52
C ARG A 29 -4.84 1.44 8.21
N ILE A 30 -4.69 2.74 8.09
CA ILE A 30 -3.69 3.59 8.76
C ILE A 30 -4.41 4.69 9.53
N GLY A 31 -4.99 4.30 10.68
CA GLY A 31 -5.94 5.12 11.42
C GLY A 31 -7.36 4.94 10.88
N ILE A 32 -8.05 6.04 10.59
CA ILE A 32 -9.43 6.01 10.06
C ILE A 32 -9.50 5.69 8.56
N LEU A 33 -8.44 6.02 7.81
CA LEU A 33 -8.36 5.81 6.36
C LEU A 33 -7.62 4.50 6.03
N THR A 34 -7.89 3.96 4.86
CA THR A 34 -7.06 2.98 4.16
C THR A 34 -5.87 3.65 3.47
N ILE A 35 -4.85 2.86 3.12
CA ILE A 35 -3.71 3.36 2.34
C ILE A 35 -4.21 3.98 1.03
N LYS A 36 -5.12 3.32 0.31
CA LYS A 36 -5.72 3.84 -0.91
C LYS A 36 -6.39 5.21 -0.70
N GLU A 37 -7.29 5.33 0.28
CA GLU A 37 -7.99 6.58 0.56
C GLU A 37 -7.01 7.71 0.88
N LYS A 38 -5.96 7.43 1.66
CA LYS A 38 -4.92 8.42 1.98
C LYS A 38 -4.23 8.97 0.72
N TRP A 39 -3.96 8.11 -0.28
CA TRP A 39 -3.35 8.53 -1.54
C TRP A 39 -4.32 9.26 -2.47
N GLU A 40 -5.62 9.01 -2.38
CA GLU A 40 -6.63 9.76 -3.16
C GLU A 40 -6.83 11.19 -2.66
N TYR A 41 -6.57 11.45 -1.38
CA TYR A 41 -6.55 12.82 -0.83
C TYR A 41 -5.27 13.61 -1.17
N LEU A 42 -4.21 12.95 -1.65
CA LEU A 42 -2.89 13.54 -1.95
C LEU A 42 -2.69 13.76 -3.46
#